data_AF-A0A965U2V7-F1
#
_entry.id   AF-A0A965U2V7-F1
#
_cell.length_a   1.000
_cell.length_b   1.000
_cell.length_c   1.000
_cell.angle_alpha   90.00
_cell.angle_beta   90.00
_cell.angle_gamma   90.00
#
_symmetry.space_group_name_H-M   'P 1'
#
loop_
_entity.id
_entity.type
_entity.pdbx_description
1 polymer ?
#
loop_
_entity_poly.entity_id
_entity_poly.type
_entity_poly.pdbx_seq_one_letter_code
_entity_poly.pdbx_strand_id
1 'polypeptide(L)' 'MRTFLSRMLALMLVLALLPVGFAWGASAIIEVKMDDYVISENASYTSLAEVALYIAAYGRLPSNFLAKKDAEALG' A
#
# COMPACT_ATOMS: atom_id res chain seq x y z
N MET A 1 -30.69 39.87 11.55
CA MET A 1 -29.31 39.53 11.99
C MET A 1 -29.24 38.44 13.09
N ARG A 2 -30.12 38.44 14.12
CA ARG A 2 -30.07 37.45 15.22
C ARG A 2 -30.33 35.98 14.82
N THR A 3 -31.24 35.73 13.88
CA THR A 3 -31.57 34.37 13.39
C THR A 3 -30.49 33.79 12.48
N PHE A 4 -29.73 34.65 11.80
CA PHE A 4 -28.62 34.27 10.93
C PHE A 4 -27.43 33.76 11.75
N LEU A 5 -27.12 34.44 12.86
CA LEU A 5 -26.05 34.06 13.78
C LEU A 5 -26.35 32.73 14.49
N SER A 6 -27.60 32.53 14.93
CA SER A 6 -28.02 31.27 15.57
C SER A 6 -27.99 30.07 14.62
N ARG A 7 -28.38 30.26 13.36
CA ARG A 7 -28.32 29.20 12.33
C ARG A 7 -26.88 28.86 11.92
N MET A 8 -25.99 29.84 11.83
CA MET A 8 -24.56 29.59 11.61
C MET A 8 -23.91 28.86 12.80
N LEU A 9 -24.26 29.22 14.03
CA LEU A 9 -23.76 28.55 15.22
C LEU A 9 -24.21 27.08 15.27
N ALA A 10 -25.47 26.80 14.92
CA ALA A 10 -26.00 25.44 14.86
C ALA A 10 -25.31 24.58 13.78
N LEU A 11 -25.02 25.15 12.60
CA LEU A 11 -24.28 24.47 11.54
C LEU A 11 -22.83 24.13 11.94
N MET A 12 -22.16 25.04 12.66
CA MET A 12 -20.82 24.82 13.21
C MET A 12 -20.80 23.72 14.28
N LEU A 13 -21.81 23.68 15.16
CA LEU A 13 -21.92 22.63 16.19
C LEU A 13 -22.13 21.25 15.56
N VAL A 14 -22.96 21.16 14.50
CA VAL A 14 -23.21 19.89 13.80
C VAL A 14 -21.98 19.43 13.01
N LEU A 15 -21.24 20.35 12.38
CA LEU A 15 -19.99 20.01 11.67
C LEU A 15 -18.90 19.52 12.62
N ALA A 16 -18.87 20.01 13.86
CA ALA A 16 -17.92 19.57 14.90
C ALA A 16 -18.28 18.22 15.55
N LEU A 17 -19.54 17.79 15.45
CA LEU A 17 -20.02 16.49 15.97
C LEU A 17 -19.98 15.38 14.91
N LEU A 18 -19.72 15.71 13.64
CA LEU A 18 -19.43 14.68 12.64
C LEU A 18 -18.05 14.11 12.93
N PRO A 19 -17.91 12.77 13.10
CA PRO A 19 -16.60 12.16 13.17
C PRO A 19 -15.89 12.49 11.86
N VAL A 20 -14.80 13.25 11.95
CA VAL A 20 -13.83 13.47 10.87
C VAL A 20 -13.07 12.17 10.66
N GLY A 21 -13.81 11.14 10.29
CA GLY A 21 -13.40 9.74 10.26
C GLY A 21 -13.69 9.12 8.91
N PHE A 22 -13.73 9.92 7.83
CA PHE A 22 -13.38 9.36 6.54
C PHE A 22 -11.88 9.08 6.61
N ALA A 23 -11.56 7.87 7.09
CA ALA A 23 -10.24 7.32 7.12
C ALA A 23 -9.73 7.30 5.68
N TRP A 24 -9.01 8.37 5.34
CA TRP A 24 -8.20 8.42 4.15
C TRP A 24 -7.31 7.19 4.18
N GLY A 25 -7.41 6.40 3.12
CA GLY A 25 -6.99 5.00 3.07
C GLY A 25 -5.70 4.74 3.82
N ALA A 26 -5.74 3.72 4.67
CA ALA A 26 -4.55 3.13 5.25
C ALA A 26 -3.63 2.68 4.11
N SER A 27 -2.72 3.54 3.68
CA SER A 27 -1.59 3.14 2.87
C SER A 27 -0.69 2.35 3.80
N ALA A 28 -0.74 1.03 3.67
CA ALA A 28 0.24 0.14 4.27
C ALA A 28 1.58 0.39 3.58
N ILE A 29 2.29 1.44 4.01
CA ILE A 29 3.71 1.59 3.72
C ILE A 29 4.37 0.49 4.54
N ILE A 30 4.78 -0.57 3.86
CA ILE A 30 5.55 -1.65 4.47
C ILE A 30 6.95 -1.08 4.68
N GLU A 31 7.22 -0.58 5.89
CA GLU A 31 8.57 -0.23 6.33
C GLU A 31 9.34 -1.55 6.47
N VAL A 32 10.08 -1.92 5.43
CA VAL A 32 10.90 -3.12 5.46
C VAL A 32 12.27 -2.77 6.02
N LYS A 33 12.60 -3.34 7.17
CA LYS A 33 13.93 -3.26 7.78
C LYS A 33 14.84 -4.27 7.07
N MET A 34 15.71 -3.80 6.18
CA MET A 34 16.41 -4.62 5.18
C MET A 34 17.93 -4.78 5.43
N ASP A 35 18.51 -4.18 6.48
CA ASP A 35 19.97 -4.10 6.64
C ASP A 35 20.70 -5.46 6.77
N ASP A 36 20.01 -6.53 7.17
CA ASP A 36 20.63 -7.85 7.42
C ASP A 36 20.21 -8.96 6.43
N TYR A 37 19.43 -8.65 5.38
CA TYR A 37 18.90 -9.70 4.49
C TYR A 37 19.70 -9.82 3.19
N VAL A 38 20.51 -10.87 3.08
CA VAL A 38 21.29 -11.19 1.87
C VAL A 38 20.44 -11.97 0.88
N ILE A 39 20.18 -11.38 -0.29
CA ILE A 39 19.45 -12.03 -1.39
C ILE A 39 20.40 -12.78 -2.32
N SER A 40 20.12 -14.07 -2.51
CA SER A 40 20.83 -14.94 -3.45
C SER A 40 20.12 -14.96 -4.81
N GLU A 41 20.89 -14.82 -5.89
CA GLU A 41 20.35 -14.79 -7.25
C GLU A 41 19.65 -16.10 -7.68
N ASN A 42 20.08 -17.23 -7.11
CA ASN A 42 19.61 -18.58 -7.44
C ASN A 42 18.47 -19.08 -6.52
N ALA A 43 18.03 -18.27 -5.56
CA ALA A 43 16.94 -18.63 -4.67
C ALA A 43 15.57 -18.23 -5.26
N SER A 44 14.55 -19.02 -4.96
CA SER A 44 13.17 -18.75 -5.34
C SER A 44 12.48 -17.96 -4.23
N TYR A 45 12.08 -16.73 -4.53
CA TYR A 45 11.36 -15.86 -3.59
C TYR A 45 9.90 -15.77 -3.96
N THR A 46 9.03 -15.79 -2.96
CA THR A 46 7.56 -15.69 -3.14
C THR A 46 6.93 -14.62 -2.25
N SER A 47 7.63 -14.20 -1.20
CA SER A 47 7.20 -13.13 -0.30
C SER A 47 7.34 -11.76 -0.97
N LEU A 48 6.37 -10.87 -0.80
CA LEU A 48 6.39 -9.53 -1.41
C LEU A 48 7.67 -8.75 -1.07
N ALA A 49 8.08 -8.76 0.21
CA ALA A 49 9.27 -8.06 0.67
C ALA A 49 10.56 -8.58 0.00
N GLU A 50 10.71 -9.90 -0.09
CA GLU A 50 11.88 -10.54 -0.69
C GLU A 50 11.94 -10.31 -2.20
N VAL A 51 10.79 -10.41 -2.89
CA VAL A 51 10.69 -10.14 -4.33
C VAL A 51 10.99 -8.68 -4.63
N ALA A 52 10.49 -7.74 -3.82
CA ALA A 52 10.81 -6.33 -3.98
C ALA A 52 12.31 -6.06 -3.83
N LEU A 53 12.96 -6.69 -2.85
CA LEU A 53 14.40 -6.57 -2.66
C LEU A 53 15.18 -7.23 -3.82
N TYR A 54 14.72 -8.37 -4.33
CA TYR A 54 15.34 -9.02 -5.49
C TYR A 54 15.26 -8.12 -6.73
N ILE A 55 14.10 -7.51 -6.98
CA ILE A 55 13.92 -6.56 -8.09
C ILE A 55 14.78 -5.32 -7.87
N ALA A 56 14.90 -4.82 -6.64
CA ALA A 56 15.78 -3.69 -6.32
C ALA A 56 17.27 -4.02 -6.56
N ALA A 57 17.70 -5.26 -6.28
CA ALA A 57 19.07 -5.70 -6.48
C ALA A 57 19.42 -6.04 -7.94
N TYR A 58 18.53 -6.73 -8.65
CA TYR A 58 18.82 -7.32 -9.98
C TYR A 58 18.01 -6.72 -11.13
N GLY A 59 17.04 -5.85 -10.86
CA GLY A 59 16.22 -5.17 -11.87
C GLY A 59 15.24 -6.08 -12.63
N ARG A 60 15.03 -7.31 -12.17
CA ARG A 60 14.17 -8.32 -12.83
C ARG A 60 13.46 -9.20 -11.81
N LEU A 61 12.43 -9.90 -12.25
CA LEU A 61 11.75 -10.89 -11.43
C LEU A 61 12.64 -12.12 -11.18
N PRO A 62 12.52 -12.77 -10.01
CA PRO A 62 13.12 -14.08 -9.77
C PRO A 62 12.74 -15.12 -10.83
N SER A 63 13.61 -16.09 -11.08
CA SER A 63 13.45 -17.12 -12.12
C SER A 63 12.25 -18.04 -11.95
N ASN A 64 11.64 -18.08 -10.76
CA ASN A 64 10.43 -18.84 -10.46
C ASN A 64 9.13 -18.18 -10.94
N PHE A 65 9.18 -16.98 -11.51
CA PHE A 65 8.02 -16.32 -12.11
C PHE A 65 8.02 -16.50 -13.62
N LEU A 66 6.86 -16.90 -14.14
CA LEU A 66 6.63 -17.05 -15.57
C LEU A 66 5.53 -16.08 -16.03
N ALA A 67 5.65 -15.54 -17.23
CA ALA A 67 4.61 -14.68 -17.79
C ALA A 67 3.36 -15.51 -18.11
N LYS A 68 2.18 -14.89 -17.99
CA LYS A 68 0.89 -15.59 -18.21
C LYS A 68 0.84 -16.34 -19.55
N LYS A 69 1.29 -15.69 -20.63
CA LYS A 69 1.37 -16.29 -21.97
C LYS A 69 2.21 -17.56 -22.03
N ASP A 70 3.28 -17.60 -21.24
CA ASP A 70 4.22 -18.71 -21.24
C ASP A 70 3.69 -19.86 -20.37
N ALA A 71 2.94 -19.54 -19.30
CA ALA A 71 2.19 -20.53 -18.53
C ALA A 71 1.07 -21.17 -19.38
N GLU A 72 0.32 -20.37 -20.14
CA GLU A 72 -0.72 -20.86 -21.07
C GLU A 72 -0.14 -21.75 -22.17
N ALA A 73 1.09 -21.49 -22.61
CA ALA A 73 1.78 -22.33 -23.59
C ALA A 73 2.21 -23.70 -23.02
N LEU A 74 2.27 -23.86 -21.70
CA LEU A 74 2.64 -25.11 -21.03
C LEU A 74 1.44 -26.03 -20.75
N GLY A 75 0.20 -25.56 -20.97
CA GLY A 75 -1.05 -26.32 -20.82
C GLY A 75 -1.82 -25.99 -19.55
#